data_AF-A0A4R9JW45-F1
#
_entry.id   AF-A0A4R9JW45-F1
#
_cell.length_a   1.000
_cell.length_b   1.000
_cell.length_c   1.000
_cell.angle_alpha   90.00
_cell.angle_beta   90.00
_cell.angle_gamma   90.00
#
_symmetry.space_group_name_H-M   'P 1'
#
loop_
_entity.id
_entity.type
_entity.pdbx_description
1 polymer ?
#
loop_
_entity_poly.entity_id
_entity_poly.type
_entity_poly.pdbx_seq_one_letter_code
_entity_poly.pdbx_strand_id
1 'polypeptide(L)'
;MPKSLLEFFFFNLCFISLWNAYIIFLINLQNSISFRILRDIYDLDLKSANYNTIDQFYPDSLSLNDRLGDMVKNRFIRNEKDQVLITKKGIFFAKSFLFFRRMFGIRTFG
;
A
#
# COMPACT_ATOMS: atom_id res chain seq x y z
N MET A 1 30.98 -10.60 -12.80
CA MET A 1 31.42 -9.19 -12.75
C MET A 1 31.42 -8.65 -14.18
N PRO A 2 31.00 -7.39 -14.42
CA PRO A 2 31.01 -6.80 -15.75
C PRO A 2 32.42 -6.88 -16.34
N LYS A 3 32.51 -7.37 -17.57
CA LYS A 3 33.77 -7.63 -18.27
C LYS A 3 34.27 -6.41 -19.04
N SER A 4 33.42 -5.39 -19.21
CA SER A 4 33.74 -4.14 -19.91
C SER A 4 33.16 -2.91 -19.21
N LEU A 5 33.74 -1.74 -19.47
CA LEU A 5 33.21 -0.45 -19.01
C LEU A 5 31.76 -0.22 -19.48
N LEU A 6 31.45 -0.61 -20.73
CA LEU A 6 30.11 -0.48 -21.29
C LEU A 6 29.10 -1.36 -20.56
N GLU A 7 29.46 -2.61 -20.23
CA GLU A 7 28.64 -3.47 -19.39
C GLU A 7 28.43 -2.86 -18.00
N PHE A 8 29.48 -2.31 -17.38
CA PHE A 8 29.36 -1.64 -16.09
C PHE A 8 28.36 -0.47 -16.14
N PHE A 9 28.47 0.42 -17.14
CA PHE A 9 27.52 1.51 -17.32
C PHE A 9 26.10 1.01 -17.58
N PHE A 10 25.94 -0.02 -18.40
CA PHE A 10 24.65 -0.64 -18.68
C PHE A 10 23.99 -1.20 -17.41
N PHE A 11 24.73 -1.97 -16.59
CA PHE A 11 24.21 -2.49 -15.32
C PHE A 11 23.79 -1.38 -14.35
N ASN A 12 24.57 -0.30 -14.26
CA ASN A 12 24.23 0.84 -13.41
C ASN A 12 22.97 1.56 -13.92
N LEU A 13 22.83 1.75 -15.23
CA LEU A 13 21.63 2.34 -15.83
C LEU A 13 20.39 1.48 -15.58
N CYS A 14 20.49 0.16 -15.75
CA CYS A 14 19.41 -0.77 -15.43
C CYS A 14 19.03 -0.70 -13.95
N PHE A 15 20.03 -0.63 -13.06
CA PHE A 15 19.80 -0.50 -11.63
C PHE A 15 19.07 0.81 -11.30
N ILE A 16 19.53 1.96 -11.82
CA ILE A 16 18.88 3.26 -11.64
C ILE A 16 17.45 3.25 -12.19
N SER A 17 17.22 2.64 -13.35
CA SER A 17 15.87 2.51 -13.92
C SER A 17 14.95 1.66 -13.04
N LEU A 18 15.46 0.54 -12.51
CA LEU A 18 14.71 -0.32 -11.60
C LEU A 18 14.37 0.43 -10.30
N TRP A 19 15.33 1.20 -9.77
CA TRP A 19 15.13 2.07 -8.62
C TRP A 19 14.05 3.12 -8.86
N ASN A 20 14.08 3.81 -9.99
CA ASN A 20 13.07 4.80 -10.34
C ASN A 20 11.67 4.17 -10.47
N ALA A 21 11.56 3.03 -11.14
CA ALA A 21 10.30 2.29 -11.25
C ALA A 21 9.75 1.91 -9.87
N TYR A 22 10.63 1.50 -8.96
CA TYR A 22 10.26 1.16 -7.59
C TYR A 22 9.79 2.37 -6.77
N ILE A 23 10.46 3.51 -6.89
CA ILE A 23 10.03 4.77 -6.23
C ILE A 23 8.66 5.20 -6.75
N ILE A 24 8.45 5.20 -8.07
CA ILE A 24 7.17 5.53 -8.69
C ILE A 24 6.07 4.58 -8.21
N PHE A 25 6.36 3.28 -8.13
CA PHE A 25 5.44 2.30 -7.57
C PHE A 25 5.04 2.63 -6.13
N LEU A 26 6.00 2.97 -5.26
CA LEU A 26 5.70 3.33 -3.87
C LEU A 26 4.87 4.61 -3.75
N ILE A 27 5.15 5.63 -4.56
CA ILE A 27 4.35 6.87 -4.61
C ILE A 27 2.91 6.56 -5.03
N ASN A 28 2.74 5.80 -6.12
CA ASN A 28 1.41 5.43 -6.59
C ASN A 28 0.65 4.56 -5.59
N LEU A 29 1.35 3.63 -4.93
CA LEU A 29 0.77 2.79 -3.90
C LEU A 29 0.35 3.61 -2.67
N GLN A 30 1.13 4.62 -2.27
CA GLN A 30 0.76 5.55 -1.20
C GLN A 30 -0.50 6.34 -1.54
N ASN A 31 -0.65 6.76 -2.80
CA ASN A 31 -1.80 7.51 -3.28
C ASN A 31 -3.05 6.65 -3.48
N SER A 32 -2.91 5.32 -3.50
CA SER A 32 -4.04 4.39 -3.61
C SER A 32 -4.93 4.47 -2.37
N ILE A 33 -6.21 4.81 -2.55
CA ILE A 33 -7.16 4.87 -1.43
C ILE A 33 -7.35 3.48 -0.80
N SER A 34 -7.26 2.37 -1.56
CA SER A 34 -7.32 1.01 -1.00
C SER A 34 -6.18 0.75 -0.02
N PHE A 35 -4.99 1.29 -0.31
CA PHE A 35 -3.86 1.20 0.62
C PHE A 35 -4.06 2.11 1.83
N ARG A 36 -4.58 3.33 1.64
CA ARG A 36 -4.87 4.25 2.74
C ARG A 36 -5.91 3.65 3.71
N ILE A 37 -6.99 3.06 3.20
CA ILE A 37 -7.97 2.31 4.01
C ILE A 37 -7.27 1.17 4.78
N LEU A 38 -6.46 0.35 4.09
CA LEU A 38 -5.76 -0.77 4.73
C LEU A 38 -4.82 -0.31 5.85
N ARG A 39 -4.10 0.80 5.62
CA ARG A 39 -3.22 1.43 6.60
C ARG A 39 -4.03 1.96 7.78
N ASP A 40 -5.13 2.67 7.54
CA ASP A 40 -5.92 3.27 8.61
C ASP A 40 -6.53 2.17 9.50
N ILE A 41 -7.03 1.08 8.92
CA ILE A 41 -7.48 -0.09 9.67
C ILE A 41 -6.32 -0.76 10.44
N TYR A 42 -5.11 -0.75 9.88
CA TYR A 42 -3.92 -1.31 10.53
C TYR A 42 -3.40 -0.43 11.69
N ASP A 43 -3.44 0.89 11.53
CA ASP A 43 -3.00 1.87 12.53
C ASP A 43 -4.04 2.04 13.66
N LEU A 44 -5.31 1.74 13.38
CA LEU A 44 -6.31 1.52 14.43
C LEU A 44 -5.91 0.28 15.23
N ASP A 45 -5.65 0.47 16.52
CA ASP A 45 -5.08 -0.53 17.45
C ASP A 45 -5.88 -1.85 17.50
N LEU A 46 -7.15 -1.83 17.06
CA LEU A 46 -8.05 -2.98 17.02
C LEU A 46 -7.98 -3.80 15.71
N LYS A 47 -7.19 -3.40 14.70
CA LYS A 47 -7.12 -4.09 13.39
C LYS A 47 -8.50 -4.27 12.74
N SER A 48 -9.43 -3.42 13.14
CA SER A 48 -10.79 -3.37 12.67
C SER A 48 -11.27 -1.93 12.64
N ALA A 49 -12.15 -1.64 11.68
CA ALA A 49 -12.85 -0.37 11.63
C ALA A 49 -14.32 -0.61 11.30
N ASN A 50 -15.19 0.19 11.88
CA ASN A 50 -16.59 0.20 11.49
C ASN A 50 -16.71 0.80 10.08
N TYR A 51 -17.61 0.27 9.26
CA TYR A 51 -17.86 0.78 7.92
C TYR A 51 -18.14 2.29 7.93
N ASN A 52 -18.96 2.78 8.87
CA ASN A 52 -19.28 4.20 9.03
C ASN A 52 -18.04 5.07 9.30
N THR A 53 -17.07 4.52 10.03
CA THR A 53 -15.80 5.20 10.31
C THR A 53 -14.98 5.32 9.04
N ILE A 54 -14.94 4.29 8.19
CA ILE A 54 -14.24 4.33 6.91
C ILE A 54 -14.94 5.32 5.95
N ASP A 55 -16.26 5.30 5.88
CA ASP A 55 -17.05 6.18 5.00
C ASP A 55 -16.84 7.67 5.32
N GLN A 56 -16.71 8.02 6.61
CA GLN A 56 -16.37 9.39 7.05
C GLN A 56 -15.00 9.88 6.56
N PHE A 57 -14.02 8.99 6.43
CA PHE A 57 -12.69 9.34 5.92
C PHE A 57 -12.63 9.36 4.39
N TYR A 58 -13.57 8.71 3.70
CA TYR A 58 -13.58 8.54 2.25
C TYR A 58 -14.98 8.81 1.65
N PRO A 59 -15.54 10.03 1.80
CA PRO A 59 -16.94 10.34 1.45
C PRO A 59 -17.25 10.38 -0.05
N ASP A 60 -16.24 10.42 -0.94
CA ASP A 60 -16.41 10.26 -2.38
C ASP A 60 -16.72 8.79 -2.73
N SER A 61 -17.95 8.40 -2.39
CA SER A 61 -18.39 7.05 -2.04
C SER A 61 -18.91 6.19 -3.19
N LEU A 62 -18.94 6.70 -4.42
CA LEU A 62 -19.30 5.89 -5.60
C LEU A 62 -18.29 4.75 -5.86
N SER A 63 -17.09 4.80 -5.27
CA SER A 63 -16.06 3.75 -5.42
C SER A 63 -15.65 3.05 -4.12
N LEU A 64 -16.14 3.47 -2.94
CA LEU A 64 -15.69 2.90 -1.67
C LEU A 64 -16.13 1.45 -1.52
N ASN A 65 -17.40 1.16 -1.78
CA ASN A 65 -17.94 -0.20 -1.77
C ASN A 65 -17.25 -1.12 -2.77
N ASP A 66 -16.99 -0.64 -3.98
CA ASP A 66 -16.28 -1.41 -5.01
C ASP A 66 -14.84 -1.73 -4.56
N ARG A 67 -14.15 -0.73 -3.98
CA ARG A 67 -12.79 -0.91 -3.46
C ARG A 67 -12.74 -1.87 -2.27
N LEU A 68 -13.69 -1.77 -1.34
CA LEU A 68 -13.79 -2.71 -0.23
C LEU A 68 -14.11 -4.12 -0.75
N GLY A 69 -14.99 -4.23 -1.74
CA GLY A 69 -15.29 -5.47 -2.45
C GLY A 69 -14.02 -6.10 -3.06
N ASP A 70 -13.22 -5.30 -3.75
CA ASP A 70 -11.93 -5.75 -4.31
C ASP A 70 -10.94 -6.16 -3.23
N MET A 71 -10.87 -5.43 -2.11
CA MET A 71 -9.99 -5.78 -0.99
C MET A 71 -10.42 -7.08 -0.30
N VAL A 72 -11.73 -7.35 -0.21
CA VAL A 72 -12.29 -8.62 0.28
C VAL A 72 -11.97 -9.75 -0.71
N LYS A 73 -12.22 -9.55 -2.01
CA LYS A 73 -11.93 -10.52 -3.07
C LYS A 73 -10.45 -10.91 -3.09
N ASN A 74 -9.56 -9.95 -2.85
CA ASN A 74 -8.12 -10.16 -2.77
C ASN A 74 -7.62 -10.62 -1.39
N ARG A 75 -8.52 -10.85 -0.43
CA ARG A 75 -8.25 -11.35 0.93
C ARG A 75 -7.37 -10.42 1.78
N PHE A 76 -7.37 -9.12 1.53
CA PHE A 76 -6.66 -8.14 2.37
C PHE A 76 -7.48 -7.77 3.61
N ILE A 77 -8.80 -7.73 3.46
CA ILE A 77 -9.76 -7.49 4.53
C ILE A 77 -10.85 -8.57 4.51
N ARG A 78 -11.62 -8.66 5.59
CA ARG A 78 -12.84 -9.46 5.70
C ARG A 78 -13.94 -8.60 6.35
N ASN A 79 -15.16 -8.77 5.90
CA ASN A 79 -16.31 -8.12 6.51
C ASN A 79 -16.96 -9.09 7.50
N GLU A 80 -17.08 -8.67 8.76
CA GLU A 80 -17.83 -9.38 9.79
C GLU A 80 -18.90 -8.42 10.35
N LYS A 81 -20.16 -8.66 9.97
CA LYS A 81 -21.30 -7.78 10.29
C LYS A 81 -21.03 -6.35 9.79
N ASP A 82 -20.83 -5.40 10.72
CA ASP A 82 -20.55 -3.98 10.46
C ASP A 82 -19.06 -3.61 10.61
N GLN A 83 -18.19 -4.61 10.80
CA GLN A 83 -16.76 -4.38 10.97
C GLN A 83 -15.97 -4.89 9.78
N VAL A 84 -15.03 -4.07 9.33
CA VAL A 84 -13.99 -4.44 8.38
C VAL A 84 -12.74 -4.82 9.18
N LEU A 85 -12.33 -6.09 9.10
CA LEU A 85 -11.16 -6.62 9.78
C LEU A 85 -10.01 -6.83 8.80
N ILE A 86 -8.80 -6.45 9.17
CA ILE A 86 -7.63 -6.73 8.36
C ILE A 86 -7.21 -8.21 8.52
N THR A 87 -6.91 -8.88 7.40
CA THR A 87 -6.43 -10.27 7.44
C THR A 87 -4.93 -10.34 7.74
N LYS A 88 -4.39 -11.54 7.99
CA LYS A 88 -2.93 -11.74 8.09
C LYS A 88 -2.19 -11.26 6.84
N LYS A 89 -2.79 -11.44 5.65
CA LYS A 89 -2.25 -10.97 4.37
C LYS A 89 -2.22 -9.44 4.31
N GLY A 90 -3.32 -8.80 4.72
CA GLY A 90 -3.40 -7.34 4.85
C GLY A 90 -2.35 -6.78 5.79
N ILE A 91 -2.20 -7.38 6.98
CA ILE A 91 -1.20 -6.99 7.97
C ILE A 91 0.21 -7.11 7.40
N PHE A 92 0.54 -8.23 6.75
CA PHE A 92 1.86 -8.44 6.16
C PHE A 92 2.16 -7.38 5.09
N PHE A 93 1.17 -7.10 4.23
CA PHE A 93 1.31 -6.09 3.18
C PHE A 93 1.49 -4.69 3.75
N ALA A 94 0.66 -4.28 4.70
CA ALA A 94 0.77 -3.00 5.39
C ALA A 94 2.12 -2.83 6.08
N LYS A 95 2.59 -3.85 6.81
CA LYS A 95 3.92 -3.86 7.45
C LYS A 95 5.06 -3.74 6.45
N SER A 96 5.01 -4.51 5.37
CA SER A 96 6.04 -4.48 4.32
C SER A 96 6.13 -3.09 3.71
N PHE A 97 4.99 -2.49 3.40
CA PHE A 97 4.94 -1.13 2.88
C PHE A 97 5.49 -0.11 3.88
N LEU A 98 5.03 -0.13 5.13
CA LEU A 98 5.51 0.80 6.16
C LEU A 98 7.02 0.67 6.40
N PHE A 99 7.56 -0.54 6.32
CA PHE A 99 9.00 -0.79 6.38
C PHE A 99 9.73 -0.12 5.22
N PHE A 100 9.31 -0.34 3.97
CA PHE A 100 9.92 0.31 2.82
C PHE A 100 9.79 1.83 2.89
N ARG A 101 8.61 2.36 3.24
CA ARG A 101 8.40 3.80 3.44
C ARG A 101 9.41 4.40 4.42
N ARG A 102 9.66 3.73 5.56
CA ARG A 102 10.65 4.17 6.55
C ARG A 102 12.07 4.12 5.99
N MET A 103 12.41 3.07 5.25
CA MET A 103 13.72 2.92 4.59
C MET A 103 14.01 4.09 3.64
N PHE A 104 12.99 4.60 2.94
CA PHE A 104 13.13 5.70 1.97
C PHE A 104 12.90 7.10 2.56
N GLY A 105 12.71 7.23 3.88
CA GLY A 105 12.56 8.53 4.52
C GLY A 105 11.32 9.33 4.06
N ILE A 106 10.31 8.67 3.49
CA ILE A 106 9.07 9.31 3.04
C ILE A 106 8.22 9.66 4.29
N ARG A 107 8.45 10.86 4.85
CA ARG A 107 7.86 11.29 6.14
C ARG A 107 6.48 11.93 5.99
N THR A 108 6.22 12.67 4.93
CA THR A 108 4.98 13.44 4.75
C THR A 108 4.02 12.77 3.76
N PHE A 109 2.74 12.74 4.13
CA PHE A 109 1.66 12.42 3.21
C PHE A 109 1.34 13.69 2.40
N GLY A 110 1.23 13.55 1.08
CA GLY A 110 0.55 14.51 0.21
C GLY A 110 -0.92 14.16 0.12
#